data_AF-A0A7W1FFJ5-F1
#
_entry.id   AF-A0A7W1FFJ5-F1
#
_cell.length_a   1.000
_cell.length_b   1.000
_cell.length_c   1.000
_cell.angle_alpha   90.00
_cell.angle_beta   90.00
_cell.angle_gamma   90.00
#
_symmetry.space_group_name_H-M   'P 1'
#
loop_
_entity.id
_entity.type
_entity.pdbx_description
1 polymer ?
#
loop_
_entity_poly.entity_id
_entity_poly.type
_entity_poly.pdbx_seq_one_letter_code
_entity_poly.pdbx_strand_id
1 'polypeptide(L)'
;MVQLLLIVGSSIFVLFGAAHGVFILQDLSNPRNFTPRDATLRTAMQQSTIAFHPKINLWNAWLGFNLSHSLGLVMFGGAFLYVGIFHSLLFS
;
A
#
# COMPACT_ATOMS: atom_id res chain seq x y z
N MET A 1 -5.95 -16.70 23.45
CA MET A 1 -6.78 -15.56 22.97
C MET A 1 -5.95 -14.54 22.20
N VAL A 2 -4.84 -14.05 22.77
CA VAL A 2 -3.96 -13.05 22.14
C VAL A 2 -3.40 -13.50 20.80
N GLN A 3 -2.92 -14.75 20.70
CA GLN A 3 -2.41 -15.31 19.44
C GLN A 3 -3.45 -15.25 18.30
N LEU A 4 -4.71 -15.62 18.59
CA LEU A 4 -5.78 -15.60 17.59
C LEU A 4 -6.08 -14.17 17.12
N LEU A 5 -6.16 -13.21 18.05
CA LEU A 5 -6.34 -11.81 17.71
C LEU A 5 -5.19 -11.27 16.85
N LEU A 6 -3.95 -11.68 17.15
CA LEU A 6 -2.78 -11.29 16.38
C LEU A 6 -2.82 -11.87 14.97
N ILE A 7 -3.12 -13.15 14.82
CA ILE A 7 -3.24 -13.81 13.50
C ILE A 7 -4.36 -13.16 12.69
N VAL A 8 -5.55 -12.99 13.26
CA VAL A 8 -6.69 -12.41 12.54
C VAL A 8 -6.41 -10.96 12.16
N GLY A 9 -5.92 -10.14 13.09
CA GLY A 9 -5.58 -8.74 12.84
C GLY A 9 -4.52 -8.61 11.76
N SER A 10 -3.39 -9.30 11.91
CA SER A 10 -2.31 -9.26 10.90
C SER A 10 -2.74 -9.76 9.52
N SER A 11 -3.59 -10.79 9.45
CA SER A 11 -4.15 -11.27 8.18
C SER A 11 -4.95 -10.19 7.45
N ILE A 12 -5.72 -9.38 8.18
CA ILE A 12 -6.48 -8.26 7.60
C ILE A 12 -5.53 -7.23 6.95
N PHE A 13 -4.42 -6.89 7.62
CA PHE A 13 -3.41 -5.98 7.07
C PHE A 13 -2.77 -6.53 5.80
N VAL A 14 -2.42 -7.82 5.78
CA VAL A 14 -1.85 -8.46 4.59
C VAL A 14 -2.85 -8.45 3.44
N LEU A 15 -4.10 -8.85 3.68
CA LEU A 15 -5.14 -8.94 2.66
C LEU A 15 -5.43 -7.57 2.05
N PHE A 16 -5.71 -6.55 2.85
CA PHE A 16 -6.00 -5.21 2.33
C PHE A 16 -4.77 -4.52 1.77
N GLY A 17 -3.59 -4.73 2.36
CA GLY A 17 -2.32 -4.25 1.82
C GLY A 17 -2.06 -4.81 0.42
N ALA A 18 -2.24 -6.12 0.23
CA ALA A 18 -2.08 -6.78 -1.06
C ALA A 18 -3.12 -6.32 -2.08
N ALA A 19 -4.41 -6.25 -1.69
CA ALA A 19 -5.47 -5.77 -2.56
C ALA A 19 -5.23 -4.32 -3.02
N HIS A 20 -4.84 -3.43 -2.10
CA HIS A 20 -4.46 -2.05 -2.42
C HIS A 20 -3.27 -2.01 -3.40
N GLY A 21 -2.25 -2.84 -3.17
CA GLY A 21 -1.09 -2.97 -4.07
C GLY A 21 -1.49 -3.40 -5.48
N VAL A 22 -2.36 -4.40 -5.61
CA VAL A 22 -2.89 -4.85 -6.91
C VAL A 22 -3.59 -3.70 -7.64
N PHE A 23 -4.44 -2.93 -6.96
CA PHE A 23 -5.12 -1.79 -7.58
C PHE A 23 -4.17 -0.67 -8.01
N ILE A 24 -3.09 -0.41 -7.26
CA ILE A 24 -2.04 0.53 -7.67
C ILE A 24 -1.24 0.02 -8.87
N LEU A 25 -0.89 -1.26 -8.90
CA LEU A 25 -0.19 -1.86 -10.04
C LEU A 25 -1.04 -1.83 -11.32
N GLN A 26 -2.35 -2.03 -11.21
CA GLN A 26 -3.29 -1.85 -12.33
C GLN A 26 -3.28 -0.40 -12.85
N ASP A 27 -3.28 0.57 -11.94
CA ASP A 27 -3.27 2.00 -12.25
C ASP A 27 -1.99 2.47 -12.96
N LEU A 28 -0.88 1.71 -12.89
CA LEU A 28 0.33 2.00 -13.68
C LEU A 28 0.07 1.93 -15.20
N SER A 29 -0.84 1.04 -15.62
CA SER A 29 -1.17 0.83 -17.03
C SER A 29 -2.50 1.48 -17.44
N ASN A 30 -3.48 1.47 -16.54
CA ASN A 30 -4.83 1.94 -16.81
C ASN A 30 -5.41 2.59 -15.55
N PRO A 31 -5.10 3.88 -15.29
CA PRO A 31 -5.51 4.57 -14.08
C PRO A 31 -7.03 4.55 -13.88
N ARG A 32 -7.51 3.89 -12.82
CA ARG A 32 -8.95 3.73 -12.51
C ARG A 32 -9.27 3.87 -11.04
N ASN A 33 -8.41 3.38 -10.16
CA ASN A 33 -8.71 3.22 -8.74
C ASN A 33 -8.28 4.43 -7.90
N PHE A 34 -7.08 4.94 -8.17
CA PHE A 34 -6.40 6.02 -7.42
C PHE A 34 -6.10 7.25 -8.27
N THR A 35 -6.55 7.27 -9.53
CA THR A 35 -6.62 8.51 -10.30
C THR A 35 -7.62 9.48 -9.64
N PRO A 36 -7.31 10.80 -9.62
CA PRO A 36 -8.33 11.80 -9.34
C PRO A 36 -9.55 11.63 -10.27
N ARG A 37 -10.74 11.93 -9.75
CA ARG A 37 -11.98 11.92 -10.55
C ARG A 37 -11.97 13.04 -11.60
N ASP A 38 -11.38 14.19 -11.27
CA ASP A 38 -11.17 15.27 -12.23
C ASP A 38 -9.96 14.97 -13.12
N ALA A 39 -10.22 14.82 -14.42
CA ALA A 39 -9.17 14.57 -15.40
C ALA A 39 -8.18 15.75 -15.51
N THR A 40 -8.65 16.98 -15.31
CA THR A 40 -7.80 18.18 -15.36
C THR A 40 -6.75 18.14 -14.24
N LEU A 41 -7.15 17.71 -13.04
CA LEU A 41 -6.22 17.53 -11.93
C LEU A 41 -5.17 16.44 -12.24
N ARG A 42 -5.56 15.31 -12.84
CA ARG A 42 -4.59 14.28 -13.24
C ARG A 42 -3.57 14.83 -14.24
N THR A 43 -4.00 15.61 -15.23
CA THR A 43 -3.10 16.26 -16.18
C THR A 43 -2.17 17.25 -15.48
N ALA A 44 -2.68 18.07 -14.57
CA ALA A 44 -1.87 19.01 -13.80
C ALA A 44 -0.81 18.29 -12.93
N MET A 45 -1.17 17.17 -12.30
CA MET A 45 -0.23 16.33 -11.54
C MET A 45 0.89 15.75 -12.40
N GLN A 46 0.60 15.42 -13.67
CA GLN A 46 1.59 14.90 -14.61
C GLN A 46 2.55 15.98 -15.13
N GLN A 47 2.08 17.23 -15.20
CA GLN A 47 2.85 18.40 -15.66
C GLN A 47 3.66 19.07 -14.53
N SER A 48 3.29 18.81 -13.27
CA SER A 48 3.96 19.39 -12.09
C SER A 48 5.03 18.44 -11.57
N THR A 49 6.22 18.97 -11.25
CA THR A 49 7.33 18.23 -10.65
C THR A 49 7.42 18.47 -9.15
N ILE A 50 8.03 17.53 -8.42
CA ILE A 50 8.30 17.71 -7.00
C ILE A 50 9.65 18.41 -6.83
N ALA A 51 9.70 19.40 -5.94
CA ALA A 51 10.92 20.17 -5.64
C ALA A 51 12.11 19.28 -5.25
N PHE A 52 11.86 18.17 -4.55
CA PHE A 52 12.86 17.18 -4.18
C PHE A 52 13.57 16.54 -5.39
N HIS A 53 12.86 16.30 -6.50
CA HIS A 53 13.44 15.65 -7.67
C HIS A 53 12.73 16.06 -8.97
N PRO A 54 13.39 16.84 -9.85
CA PRO A 54 12.74 17.47 -11.01
C PRO A 54 12.27 16.48 -12.08
N LYS A 55 12.71 15.21 -12.05
CA LYS A 55 12.23 14.17 -12.97
C LYS A 55 11.02 13.39 -12.45
N ILE A 56 10.60 13.62 -11.21
CA ILE A 56 9.42 12.96 -10.62
C ILE A 56 8.27 13.96 -10.67
N ASN A 57 7.25 13.63 -11.47
CA ASN A 57 6.01 14.37 -11.45
C ASN A 57 5.13 13.96 -10.26
N LEU A 58 4.18 14.81 -9.90
CA LEU A 58 3.30 14.60 -8.75
C LEU A 58 2.45 13.33 -8.90
N TRP A 59 2.08 12.95 -10.12
CA TRP A 59 1.37 11.70 -10.40
C TRP A 59 2.19 10.45 -10.06
N ASN A 60 3.45 10.39 -10.49
CA ASN A 60 4.35 9.27 -10.20
C ASN A 60 4.65 9.18 -8.70
N ALA A 61 4.78 10.32 -8.02
CA ALA A 61 4.95 10.34 -6.57
C ALA A 61 3.71 9.87 -5.81
N TRP A 62 2.51 10.26 -6.28
CA TRP A 62 1.25 9.77 -5.73
C TRP A 62 1.13 8.25 -5.86
N LEU A 63 1.42 7.70 -7.03
CA LEU A 63 1.44 6.24 -7.25
C LEU A 63 2.50 5.56 -6.36
N GLY A 64 3.71 6.12 -6.30
CA GLY A 64 4.80 5.60 -5.48
C GLY A 64 4.45 5.58 -3.99
N PHE A 65 3.85 6.65 -3.47
CA PHE A 65 3.42 6.75 -2.08
C PHE A 65 2.39 5.67 -1.73
N ASN A 66 1.37 5.48 -2.56
CA ASN A 66 0.35 4.46 -2.34
C ASN A 66 0.92 3.04 -2.47
N LEU A 67 1.87 2.81 -3.39
CA LEU A 67 2.58 1.54 -3.47
C LEU A 67 3.41 1.27 -2.22
N SER A 68 4.14 2.27 -1.71
CA SER A 68 4.89 2.17 -0.45
C SER A 68 3.97 1.90 0.74
N HIS A 69 2.78 2.50 0.77
CA HIS A 69 1.78 2.23 1.80
C HIS A 69 1.31 0.77 1.77
N SER A 70 0.96 0.25 0.59
CA SER A 70 0.64 -1.17 0.40
C SER A 70 1.75 -2.08 0.90
N LEU A 71 3.00 -1.80 0.50
CA LEU A 71 4.16 -2.58 0.93
C LEU A 71 4.32 -2.55 2.46
N GLY A 72 4.14 -1.38 3.07
CA GLY A 72 4.17 -1.22 4.52
C GLY A 72 3.13 -2.09 5.23
N LEU A 73 1.89 -2.11 4.74
CA LEU A 73 0.81 -2.95 5.30
C LEU A 73 1.13 -4.45 5.17
N VAL A 74 1.61 -4.87 3.99
CA VAL A 74 1.97 -6.28 3.73
C VAL A 74 3.15 -6.72 4.58
N MET A 75 4.20 -5.91 4.69
CA MET A 75 5.37 -6.22 5.51
C MET A 75 5.02 -6.27 6.99
N PHE A 76 4.29 -5.26 7.49
CA PHE A 76 3.87 -5.20 8.88
C PHE A 76 2.95 -6.38 9.23
N GLY A 77 1.87 -6.56 8.46
CA GLY A 77 0.96 -7.69 8.64
C GLY A 77 1.68 -9.03 8.51
N GLY A 78 2.53 -9.21 7.50
CA GLY A 78 3.28 -10.44 7.28
C GLY A 78 4.22 -10.79 8.43
N ALA A 79 4.92 -9.80 9.00
CA ALA A 79 5.80 -10.00 10.15
C ALA A 79 5.02 -10.48 11.39
N PHE A 80 3.90 -9.82 11.71
CA PHE A 80 3.08 -10.22 12.86
C PHE A 80 2.33 -11.54 12.63
N LEU A 81 1.93 -11.82 11.39
CA LEU A 81 1.33 -13.10 11.03
C LEU A 81 2.33 -14.24 11.20
N TYR A 82 3.57 -14.06 10.72
CA TYR A 82 4.67 -15.00 10.90
C TYR A 82 4.94 -15.26 12.39
N VAL A 83 5.04 -14.21 13.20
CA VAL A 83 5.22 -14.33 14.65
C VAL A 83 4.04 -15.06 15.30
N GLY A 84 2.80 -14.71 14.95
CA GLY A 84 1.59 -15.34 15.50
C GLY A 84 1.46 -16.83 15.17
N ILE A 85 1.92 -17.27 14.00
CA ILE A 85 1.88 -18.68 13.57
C ILE A 85 3.04 -19.48 14.19
N PHE A 86 4.26 -18.97 14.09
CA PHE A 86 5.48 -19.75 14.38
C PHE A 86 6.06 -19.53 15.78
N HIS A 87 5.64 -18.49 16.50
CA HIS A 87 6.13 -18.16 17.85
C HIS A 87 4.98 -18.08 18.86
N SER A 88 4.11 -19.08 18.84
CA SER A 88 2.90 -19.16 19.70
C SER A 88 3.20 -19.08 21.19
N LEU A 89 4.37 -19.56 21.63
CA LEU A 89 4.85 -19.52 23.02
C LEU A 89 5.07 -18.11 23.56
N LEU A 90 5.18 -17.08 22.70
CA LEU A 90 5.23 -15.68 23.14
C LEU A 90 3.87 -15.14 23.60
N PHE A 91 2.79 -15.88 23.34
CA PHE A 91 1.40 -15.43 23.55
C PHE A 91 0.53 -16.47 24.28
N SER A 92 1.16 -17.49 24.87
CA SER A 92 0.55 -18.52 25.71
C SER A 92 0.42 -18.09 27.16
#